data_AF-A0A972ABR5-F1
#
_entry.id   AF-A0A972ABR5-F1
#
_cell.length_a   1.000
_cell.length_b   1.000
_cell.length_c   1.000
_cell.angle_alpha   90.00
_cell.angle_beta   90.00
_cell.angle_gamma   90.00
#
_symmetry.space_group_name_H-M   'P 1'
#
loop_
_entity.id
_entity.type
_entity.pdbx_description
1 polymer ?
#
loop_
_entity_poly.entity_id
_entity_poly.type
_entity_poly.pdbx_seq_one_letter_code
_entity_poly.pdbx_strand_id
1 'polypeptide(L)' 'MQGVTTFLIDGEVIVGFNPTQLLSKLDFILPKCPSCGKKMIVPKGKGKIRVSCPSCKTKFEMQS' A
#
# COMPACT_ATOMS: atom_id res chain seq x y z
N MET A 1 -13.97 4.14 -19.46
CA MET A 1 -14.42 5.43 -18.89
C MET A 1 -14.24 5.39 -17.38
N GLN A 2 -13.19 6.02 -16.86
CA GLN A 2 -13.06 6.36 -15.44
C GLN A 2 -12.66 7.83 -15.41
N GLY A 3 -13.67 8.71 -15.35
CA GLY A 3 -13.47 10.16 -15.32
C GLY A 3 -13.38 10.64 -13.87
N VAL A 4 -12.26 11.24 -13.50
CA VAL A 4 -12.11 11.94 -12.21
C VAL A 4 -12.87 13.25 -12.33
N THR A 5 -13.82 13.51 -11.42
CA THR A 5 -14.63 14.74 -11.43
C THR A 5 -13.75 15.97 -11.20
N THR A 6 -13.79 16.92 -12.13
CA THR A 6 -13.13 18.22 -11.99
C THR A 6 -13.83 19.04 -10.91
N PHE A 7 -13.08 19.54 -9.93
CA PHE A 7 -13.58 20.52 -8.96
C PHE A 7 -13.11 21.91 -9.40
N LEU A 8 -14.04 22.87 -9.47
CA LEU A 8 -13.75 24.28 -9.70
C LEU A 8 -13.81 25.01 -8.36
N ILE A 9 -12.68 25.55 -7.89
CA ILE A 9 -12.61 26.40 -6.71
C ILE A 9 -11.94 27.69 -7.15
N ASP A 10 -12.63 28.82 -6.96
CA ASP A 10 -12.14 30.18 -7.22
C ASP A 10 -11.51 30.42 -8.62
N GLY A 11 -12.02 29.73 -9.64
CA GLY A 11 -11.56 29.90 -11.03
C GLY A 11 -10.32 29.10 -11.41
N GLU A 12 -9.73 28.33 -10.49
CA GLU A 12 -8.64 27.41 -10.78
C GLU A 12 -9.16 26.00 -11.05
N VAL A 13 -8.71 25.41 -12.17
CA VAL A 13 -9.02 24.02 -12.54
C VAL A 13 -8.00 23.10 -11.87
N ILE A 14 -8.39 22.47 -10.76
CA ILE A 14 -7.56 21.43 -10.14
C ILE A 14 -7.89 20.09 -10.81
N VAL A 15 -7.06 19.71 -11.79
CA VAL A 15 -7.14 18.39 -12.41
C VAL A 15 -6.47 17.33 -11.54
N GLY A 16 -7.26 16.33 -11.17
CA GLY A 16 -6.85 14.93 -11.33
C GLY A 16 -5.91 14.40 -10.26
N PHE A 17 -6.49 13.67 -9.31
CA PHE A 17 -5.77 12.60 -8.63
C PHE A 17 -5.22 11.63 -9.70
N ASN A 18 -3.91 11.67 -9.95
CA ASN A 18 -3.26 10.79 -10.92
C ASN A 18 -2.91 9.47 -10.20
N PRO A 19 -3.71 8.40 -10.35
CA PRO A 19 -3.52 7.16 -9.58
C PRO A 19 -2.15 6.52 -9.85
N THR A 20 -1.57 6.77 -11.02
CA THR A 20 -0.25 6.27 -11.43
C THR A 20 0.88 6.84 -10.57
N GLN A 21 0.77 8.10 -10.12
CA GLN A 21 1.76 8.73 -9.25
C GLN A 21 1.63 8.32 -7.77
N LEU A 22 0.43 7.91 -7.34
CA LEU A 22 0.21 7.44 -5.96
C LEU A 22 0.81 6.06 -5.75
N LEU A 23 0.55 5.13 -6.68
CA LEU A 23 0.98 3.74 -6.59
C LEU A 23 2.52 3.58 -6.59
N SER A 24 3.23 4.50 -7.25
CA SER A 24 4.70 4.52 -7.29
C SER A 24 5.35 5.08 -6.02
N LYS A 25 4.62 5.86 -5.20
CA LYS A 25 5.09 6.39 -3.91
C LYS A 25 4.75 5.52 -2.71
N LEU A 26 4.06 4.40 -2.91
CA LEU A 26 3.62 3.55 -1.82
C LEU A 26 4.71 2.54 -1.45
N ASP A 27 5.30 2.74 -0.27
CA ASP A 27 6.41 1.94 0.26
C ASP A 27 5.95 0.70 1.04
N PHE A 28 5.12 -0.14 0.41
CA PHE A 28 4.66 -1.39 1.03
C PHE A 28 4.65 -2.57 0.07
N ILE A 29 4.74 -3.77 0.64
CA ILE A 29 4.55 -5.07 -0.02
C ILE A 29 3.40 -5.83 0.64
N LEU A 30 2.87 -6.84 -0.07
CA LEU A 30 1.72 -7.64 0.35
C LEU A 30 2.09 -9.14 0.54
N PRO A 31 2.98 -9.48 1.49
CA PRO A 31 3.33 -10.87 1.76
C PRO A 31 2.15 -11.69 2.27
N LYS A 32 2.16 -12.99 1.97
CA LYS A 32 1.25 -13.97 2.53
C LYS A 32 1.80 -14.50 3.85
N CYS A 33 0.95 -14.61 4.87
CA CYS A 33 1.31 -15.30 6.10
C CYS A 33 1.61 -16.79 5.81
N PRO A 34 2.73 -17.35 6.29
CA PRO A 34 3.05 -18.77 6.10
C PRO A 34 2.12 -19.71 6.88
N SER A 35 1.47 -19.23 7.96
CA SER A 35 0.58 -20.06 8.78
C SER A 35 -0.88 -20.03 8.31
N CYS A 36 -1.42 -18.86 7.96
CA CYS A 36 -2.85 -18.72 7.62
C CYS A 36 -3.11 -18.28 6.17
N GLY A 37 -2.07 -18.04 5.37
CA GLY A 37 -2.20 -17.63 3.96
C GLY A 37 -2.72 -16.21 3.72
N LYS A 38 -3.08 -15.47 4.77
CA LYS A 38 -3.64 -14.13 4.66
C LYS A 38 -2.61 -13.13 4.11
N LYS A 39 -3.04 -12.30 3.15
CA LYS A 39 -2.23 -11.18 2.63
C LYS A 39 -2.26 -10.03 3.64
N MET A 40 -1.10 -9.45 3.93
CA MET A 40 -0.97 -8.32 4.86
C MET A 40 -0.04 -7.26 4.29
N ILE A 41 -0.29 -6.00 4.60
CA ILE A 41 0.55 -4.87 4.17
C ILE A 41 1.75 -4.79 5.10
N VAL A 42 2.96 -4.76 4.54
CA VAL A 42 4.20 -4.63 5.30
C VAL A 42 5.10 -3.57 4.64
N PRO A 43 5.73 -2.65 5.41
CA PRO A 43 6.58 -1.61 4.83
C PRO A 43 7.80 -2.18 4.13
N LYS A 44 8.10 -1.70 2.93
CA LYS A 44 9.26 -2.11 2.12
C LYS A 44 10.51 -1.29 2.48
N GLY A 45 11.71 -1.77 2.15
CA GLY A 45 12.98 -1.05 2.29
C GLY A 45 13.53 -0.93 3.72
N LYS A 46 13.02 -1.74 4.67
CA LYS A 46 13.53 -1.76 6.06
C LYS A 46 14.52 -2.89 6.34
N GLY A 47 14.93 -3.65 5.32
CA GLY A 47 15.87 -4.75 5.46
C GLY A 47 15.21 -5.96 6.14
N LYS A 48 15.90 -6.56 7.13
CA LYS A 48 15.35 -7.70 7.88
C LYS A 48 14.32 -7.21 8.89
N ILE A 49 13.05 -7.55 8.67
CA ILE A 49 11.97 -7.21 9.59
C ILE A 49 11.30 -8.46 10.15
N ARG A 50 10.86 -8.36 11.40
CA ARG A 50 10.01 -9.35 12.06
C ARG A 50 8.56 -8.95 11.87
N VAL A 51 7.84 -9.73 11.08
CA VAL A 51 6.43 -9.53 10.80
C VAL A 51 5.62 -10.41 11.75
N SER A 52 4.63 -9.82 12.40
CA SER A 52 3.66 -10.55 13.23
C SER A 52 2.32 -10.55 12.51
N CYS A 53 1.80 -11.74 12.19
CA CYS A 53 0.49 -11.85 11.57
C CYS A 53 -0.60 -11.39 12.54
N PRO A 54 -1.48 -10.44 12.16
CA PRO A 54 -2.55 -9.98 13.04
C PRO A 54 -3.66 -11.02 13.23
N SER A 55 -3.77 -12.01 12.33
CA SER A 55 -4.84 -13.02 12.39
C SER A 55 -4.46 -14.27 13.18
N CYS A 56 -3.23 -14.77 13.05
CA CYS A 56 -2.78 -16.00 13.74
C CYS A 56 -1.64 -15.76 14.75
N LYS A 57 -1.15 -14.52 14.88
CA LYS A 57 -0.02 -14.14 15.75
C LYS A 57 1.31 -14.83 15.45
N THR A 58 1.41 -15.56 14.33
CA THR A 58 2.68 -16.13 13.85
C THR A 58 3.67 -15.02 13.55
N LYS A 59 4.87 -15.16 14.10
CA LYS A 59 5.99 -14.25 13.86
C LYS A 59 6.94 -14.90 12.86
N PHE A 60 7.30 -14.18 11.81
CA PHE A 60 8.25 -14.65 10.82
C PHE A 60 9.17 -13.50 10.38
N GLU A 61 10.37 -13.85 9.95
CA GLU A 61 11.35 -12.90 9.43
C GLU A 61 11.24 -12.85 7.91
N MET A 62 11.26 -11.64 7.35
CA MET A 62 11.36 -11.45 5.91
C MET A 62 12.22 -10.23 5.58
N GLN A 63 12.72 -10.20 4.36
CA GLN A 63 13.40 -9.03 3.81
C GLN A 63 12.39 -8.16 3.09
N SER A 64 12.34 -6.88 3.47
CA SER A 64 11.42 -5.87 2.95
C SER A 64 12.12 -4.88 2.06
#